data_AF-A0A915YQ07-F1
#
_entry.id   AF-A0A915YQ07-F1
#
_cell.length_a   1.000
_cell.length_b   1.000
_cell.length_c   1.000
_cell.angle_alpha   90.00
_cell.angle_beta   90.00
_cell.angle_gamma   90.00
#
_symmetry.space_group_name_H-M   'P 1'
#
loop_
_entity.id
_entity.type
_entity.pdbx_description
1 polymer ?
#
loop_
_entity_poly.entity_id
_entity_poly.type
_entity_poly.pdbx_seq_one_letter_code
_entity_poly.pdbx_strand_id
1 'polypeptide(L)'
;MASIIPRERTGNKILRKRLIGSTITGWYPHRIITLRKITDTFPGMKLVNQEEKLRLEEIAKRKKRGKGAPKKGQGKRASLGTKKQK
;
A
#
# COMPACT_ATOMS: atom_id res chain seq x y z
N MET A 1 -9.38 -47.28 42.64
CA MET A 1 -8.67 -46.01 42.86
C MET A 1 -8.47 -45.33 41.52
N ALA A 2 -9.30 -44.37 41.16
CA ALA A 2 -9.13 -43.62 39.91
C ALA A 2 -8.00 -42.60 40.11
N SER A 3 -6.84 -42.87 39.53
CA SER A 3 -5.71 -41.95 39.51
C SER A 3 -6.12 -40.63 38.84
N ILE A 4 -6.05 -39.54 39.60
CA ILE A 4 -6.19 -38.17 39.11
C ILE A 4 -4.93 -37.87 38.28
N ILE A 5 -4.97 -38.18 36.99
CA ILE A 5 -3.89 -37.79 36.06
C ILE A 5 -4.01 -36.27 35.88
N PRO A 6 -2.98 -35.47 36.22
CA PRO A 6 -3.01 -34.04 35.98
C PRO A 6 -3.17 -33.81 34.47
N ARG A 7 -4.08 -32.92 34.09
CA ARG A 7 -4.30 -32.56 32.69
C ARG A 7 -3.06 -31.83 32.16
N GLU A 8 -2.15 -32.58 31.56
CA GLU A 8 -0.93 -32.02 30.97
C GLU A 8 -1.26 -31.14 29.75
N ARG A 9 -0.54 -30.02 29.61
CA ARG A 9 -0.71 -29.09 28.48
C ARG A 9 0.13 -29.54 27.29
N THR A 10 -0.27 -30.63 26.64
CA THR A 10 0.45 -31.25 25.50
C THR A 10 0.38 -30.45 24.19
N GLY A 11 -0.11 -29.20 24.19
CA GLY A 11 -0.18 -28.35 23.00
C GLY A 11 -1.16 -28.78 21.88
N ASN A 12 -1.79 -29.97 22.01
CA ASN A 12 -2.65 -30.57 20.98
C ASN A 12 -3.82 -29.66 20.54
N LYS A 13 -4.30 -28.75 21.41
CA LYS A 13 -5.30 -27.73 21.05
C LYS A 13 -4.84 -26.82 19.89
N ILE A 14 -3.55 -26.50 19.81
CA ILE A 14 -3.02 -25.63 18.75
C ILE A 14 -2.88 -26.41 17.45
N LEU A 15 -2.42 -27.67 17.51
CA LEU A 15 -2.27 -28.53 16.33
C LEU A 15 -3.61 -28.88 15.67
N ARG A 16 -4.69 -29.01 16.46
CA ARG A 16 -6.04 -29.25 15.94
C ARG A 16 -6.71 -28.02 15.34
N LYS A 17 -6.18 -26.81 15.56
CA LYS A 17 -6.76 -25.61 14.94
C LYS A 17 -6.49 -25.64 13.45
N ARG A 18 -7.55 -25.53 12.65
CA ARG A 18 -7.42 -25.38 11.20
C ARG A 18 -6.74 -24.05 10.88
N LEU A 19 -5.83 -24.08 9.91
CA LEU A 19 -5.19 -22.88 9.41
C LEU A 19 -6.21 -21.98 8.69
N ILE A 20 -6.19 -20.69 9.01
CA ILE A 20 -7.12 -19.65 8.48
C ILE A 20 -6.41 -18.77 7.43
N GLY A 21 -5.16 -19.11 7.06
CA GLY A 21 -4.33 -18.28 6.19
C GLY A 21 -5.00 -17.99 4.85
N SER A 22 -5.50 -19.01 4.15
CA SER A 22 -6.10 -18.85 2.82
C SER A 22 -7.36 -17.98 2.82
N THR A 23 -8.19 -18.09 3.86
CA THR A 23 -9.41 -17.28 3.99
C THR A 23 -9.08 -15.82 4.30
N ILE A 24 -8.04 -15.55 5.10
CA ILE A 24 -7.58 -14.19 5.40
C ILE A 24 -6.92 -13.56 4.17
N THR A 25 -6.07 -14.30 3.45
CA THR A 25 -5.41 -13.80 2.23
C THR A 25 -6.42 -13.44 1.15
N GLY A 26 -7.51 -14.19 1.01
CA GLY A 26 -8.57 -13.94 0.04
C GLY A 26 -9.54 -12.83 0.40
N TRP A 27 -9.34 -12.11 1.52
CA TRP A 27 -10.27 -11.07 1.98
C TRP A 27 -10.42 -9.92 0.99
N TYR A 28 -9.32 -9.50 0.36
CA TYR A 28 -9.36 -8.52 -0.73
C TYR A 28 -9.17 -9.21 -2.07
N PRO A 29 -10.02 -8.94 -3.07
CA PRO A 29 -9.86 -9.54 -4.39
C PRO A 29 -8.57 -9.06 -5.04
N HIS A 30 -7.85 -9.98 -5.67
CA HIS A 30 -6.66 -9.63 -6.44
C HIS A 30 -7.04 -8.83 -7.69
N ARG A 31 -6.29 -7.76 -7.97
CA ARG A 31 -6.49 -6.97 -9.19
C ARG A 31 -5.99 -7.76 -10.39
N ILE A 32 -6.93 -8.34 -11.16
CA ILE A 32 -6.64 -9.19 -12.31
C ILE A 32 -6.11 -8.34 -13.47
N ILE A 33 -6.78 -7.23 -13.77
CA ILE A 33 -6.51 -6.38 -14.93
C ILE A 33 -6.26 -4.94 -14.45
N THR A 34 -5.17 -4.35 -14.93
CA THR A 34 -4.84 -2.94 -14.71
C THR A 34 -4.71 -2.27 -16.06
N LEU A 35 -5.18 -1.02 -16.21
CA LEU A 35 -5.05 -0.25 -17.47
C LEU A 35 -3.62 -0.25 -18.01
N ARG A 36 -2.61 -0.17 -17.12
CA ARG A 36 -1.19 -0.27 -17.50
C ARG A 36 -0.84 -1.59 -18.20
N LYS A 37 -1.36 -2.72 -17.71
CA LYS A 37 -1.11 -4.02 -18.36
C LYS A 37 -1.75 -4.04 -19.76
N ILE A 38 -2.94 -3.46 -19.92
CA ILE A 38 -3.62 -3.37 -21.21
C ILE A 38 -2.84 -2.49 -22.19
N THR A 39 -2.35 -1.33 -21.75
CA THR A 39 -1.56 -0.43 -22.60
C THR A 39 -0.25 -1.05 -23.03
N ASP A 40 0.40 -1.81 -22.14
CA ASP A 40 1.66 -2.50 -22.43
C ASP A 40 1.46 -3.66 -23.42
N THR A 41 0.36 -4.43 -23.30
CA THR A 41 0.04 -5.54 -24.21
C THR A 41 -0.41 -5.04 -25.59
N PHE A 42 -1.09 -3.90 -25.67
CA PHE A 42 -1.67 -3.38 -26.92
C PHE A 42 -1.25 -1.93 -27.20
N PRO A 43 0.02 -1.69 -27.57
CA PRO A 43 0.55 -0.34 -27.78
C PRO A 43 -0.12 0.41 -28.95
N GLY A 44 -0.68 -0.31 -29.93
CA GLY A 44 -1.36 0.28 -31.09
C GLY A 44 -2.67 0.99 -30.77
N MET A 45 -3.33 0.66 -29.65
CA MET A 45 -4.64 1.24 -29.28
C MET A 45 -4.54 2.63 -28.63
N LYS A 46 -3.32 3.09 -28.27
CA LYS A 46 -3.07 4.40 -27.63
C LYS A 46 -4.05 4.72 -26.48
N LEU A 47 -4.37 3.71 -25.66
CA LEU A 47 -5.28 3.88 -24.53
C LEU A 47 -4.64 4.80 -23.47
N VAL A 48 -5.43 5.75 -22.96
CA VAL A 48 -4.99 6.71 -21.95
C VAL A 48 -5.85 6.58 -20.71
N ASN A 49 -5.22 6.46 -19.53
CA ASN A 49 -5.92 6.56 -18.26
C ASN A 49 -6.30 8.02 -17.98
N GLN A 50 -7.58 8.35 -18.13
CA GLN A 50 -8.10 9.72 -17.96
C GLN A 50 -7.91 10.24 -16.53
N GLU A 51 -8.13 9.41 -15.51
CA GLU A 51 -7.96 9.82 -14.11
C GLU A 51 -6.51 10.21 -13.81
N GLU A 52 -5.54 9.41 -14.28
CA GLU A 52 -4.13 9.73 -14.10
C GLU A 52 -3.73 10.98 -14.90
N LYS A 53 -4.27 11.16 -16.11
CA LYS A 53 -4.03 12.38 -16.91
C LYS A 53 -4.51 13.62 -16.15
N LEU A 54 -5.73 13.60 -15.62
CA LEU A 54 -6.28 14.70 -14.81
C LEU A 54 -5.43 14.97 -13.57
N ARG A 55 -4.98 13.92 -12.87
CA ARG A 55 -4.08 14.05 -11.72
C ARG A 55 -2.78 14.76 -12.08
N LEU A 56 -2.17 14.39 -13.20
CA LEU A 56 -0.93 15.00 -13.69
C LEU A 56 -1.14 16.47 -14.09
N GLU A 57 -2.24 16.80 -14.76
CA GLU A 57 -2.61 18.17 -15.08
C GLU A 57 -2.83 19.03 -13.84
N GLU A 58 -3.49 18.49 -12.81
CA GLU A 58 -3.69 19.20 -11.55
C GLU A 58 -2.36 19.45 -10.82
N ILE A 59 -1.47 18.45 -10.80
CA ILE A 59 -0.11 18.60 -10.26
C ILE A 59 0.65 19.69 -11.02
N ALA A 60 0.57 19.71 -12.35
CA ALA A 60 1.22 20.74 -13.17
C ALA A 60 0.67 22.14 -12.88
N LYS A 61 -0.66 22.30 -12.80
CA LYS A 61 -1.33 23.56 -12.41
C LYS A 61 -0.86 24.02 -11.02
N ARG A 62 -0.76 23.10 -10.06
CA ARG A 62 -0.32 23.40 -8.69
C ARG A 62 1.15 23.83 -8.64
N LYS A 63 2.02 23.17 -9.41
CA LYS A 63 3.43 23.55 -9.57
C LYS A 63 3.59 24.94 -10.19
N LYS A 64 2.81 25.26 -11.24
CA LYS A 64 2.80 26.61 -11.86
C LYS A 64 2.48 27.72 -10.86
N ARG A 65 1.61 27.44 -9.88
CA ARG A 65 1.23 28.38 -8.81
C ARG A 65 2.24 28.43 -7.65
N GLY A 66 3.38 27.73 -7.73
CA GLY A 66 4.34 27.62 -6.62
C GLY A 66 3.84 26.79 -5.42
N LYS A 67 2.68 26.13 -5.54
CA LYS A 67 2.08 25.29 -4.49
C LYS A 67 2.40 23.81 -4.67
N GLY A 68 3.39 23.49 -5.50
CA GLY A 68 3.85 22.13 -5.72
C GLY A 68 4.36 21.49 -4.42
N ALA A 69 4.31 20.17 -4.35
CA ALA A 69 4.93 19.47 -3.22
C ALA A 69 6.44 19.81 -3.18
N PRO A 70 6.99 20.16 -2.00
CA PRO A 70 8.41 20.46 -1.87
C PRO A 70 9.25 19.24 -2.21
N LYS A 71 10.51 19.47 -2.58
CA LYS A 71 11.50 18.39 -2.77
C LYS A 71 11.61 17.58 -1.47
N LYS A 72 11.74 16.26 -1.57
CA LYS A 72 11.96 15.38 -0.41
C LYS A 72 13.11 15.93 0.46
N GLY A 73 12.88 16.03 1.77
CA GLY A 73 13.84 16.62 2.71
C GLY A 73 13.84 18.15 2.79
N GLN A 74 13.15 18.86 1.89
CA GLN A 74 13.05 20.33 1.87
C GLN A 74 11.67 20.82 2.34
N GLY A 75 11.06 20.09 3.28
CA GLY A 75 9.80 20.50 3.91
C GLY A 75 10.01 21.72 4.82
N LYS A 76 8.90 22.28 5.34
CA LYS A 76 8.93 23.46 6.23
C LYS A 76 9.93 23.34 7.39
N ARG A 77 10.06 22.16 7.99
CA ARG A 77 11.01 21.89 9.09
C ARG A 77 12.48 22.06 8.65
N ALA A 78 12.82 21.65 7.44
CA ALA A 78 14.17 21.81 6.91
C ALA A 78 14.53 23.27 6.64
N SER A 79 13.57 24.08 6.16
CA SER A 79 13.78 25.53 5.97
C SER A 79 13.90 26.33 7.28
N LEU A 80 13.42 25.78 8.40
CA LEU A 80 13.49 26.43 9.71
C LEU A 80 14.84 26.19 10.40
N GLY A 81 15.44 25.01 10.22
CA GLY A 81 16.75 24.69 10.79
C GLY A 81 17.90 25.51 10.20
N THR A 82 17.85 25.82 8.91
CA THR A 82 18.88 26.62 8.21
C THR A 82 18.81 28.12 8.49
N LYS A 83 17.65 28.64 8.91
CA LYS A 83 17.46 30.07 9.25
C LYS A 83 18.02 30.46 10.63
N LYS A 84 18.35 29.50 11.50
CA LYS A 84 18.80 29.79 12.88
C LYS A 84 20.31 30.02 13.02
N GLN A 85 21.07 29.90 11.93
CA GLN A 85 22.54 30.05 11.90
C GLN A 85 23.04 31.31 11.18
N LYS A 86 22.17 32.28 10.90
CA LYS A 86 22.58 33.63 10.46
C LYS A 86 22.10 34.68 11.45
#